data_AF-A0A4Q5LF44-F1
#
_entry.id   AF-A0A4Q5LF44-F1
#
_cell.length_a   1.000
_cell.length_b   1.000
_cell.length_c   1.000
_cell.angle_alpha   90.00
_cell.angle_beta   90.00
_cell.angle_gamma   90.00
#
_symmetry.space_group_name_H-M   'P 1'
#
loop_
_entity.id
_entity.type
_entity.pdbx_description
1 polymer ?
#
loop_
_entity_poly.entity_id
_entity_poly.type
_entity_poly.pdbx_seq_one_letter_code
_entity_poly.pdbx_strand_id
1 'polypeptide(L)'
;MDSFPFEVRFINGAQHGSPEQMYQVFADFSPPELATYKALFQKYSSAGDDFSLVEVTFLLIDFNTDDLVDHMDFDEEGFLLDMHLDSESALQEFIDVACPIFRDMAELESYLSRSTGMNRL
;
A
#
# COMPACT_ATOMS: atom_id res chain seq x y z
N MET A 1 -5.89 12.05 12.02
CA MET A 1 -5.26 10.79 11.61
C MET A 1 -4.08 11.17 10.74
N ASP A 2 -2.86 10.81 11.13
CA ASP A 2 -1.71 11.01 10.26
C ASP A 2 -1.64 9.78 9.36
N SER A 3 -1.96 9.95 8.08
CA SER A 3 -2.00 8.88 7.08
C SER A 3 -0.83 8.95 6.11
N PHE A 4 0.18 9.80 6.34
CA PHE A 4 1.31 9.93 5.43
C PHE A 4 1.96 8.56 5.15
N PRO A 5 2.27 8.21 3.89
CA PRO A 5 2.21 9.05 2.67
C PRO A 5 0.87 9.03 1.92
N PHE A 6 -0.16 8.41 2.49
CA PHE A 6 -1.45 8.18 1.85
C PHE A 6 -2.43 9.35 2.03
N GLU A 7 -3.15 9.66 0.97
CA GLU A 7 -4.38 10.44 1.01
C GLU A 7 -5.57 9.50 1.29
N VAL A 8 -6.43 9.88 2.23
CA VAL A 8 -7.62 9.08 2.59
C VAL A 8 -8.87 9.88 2.31
N ARG A 9 -9.83 9.27 1.62
CA ARG A 9 -11.13 9.86 1.31
C ARG A 9 -12.25 8.94 1.74
N PHE A 10 -13.28 9.51 2.37
CA PHE A 10 -14.54 8.82 2.56
C PHE A 10 -15.40 8.99 1.31
N ILE A 11 -15.76 7.90 0.65
CA ILE A 11 -16.47 7.92 -0.64
C ILE A 11 -17.87 7.31 -0.57
N ASN A 12 -18.18 6.54 0.49
CA ASN A 12 -19.50 5.95 0.73
C ASN A 12 -20.05 5.18 -0.48
N GLY A 13 -19.29 4.22 -0.99
CA GLY A 13 -19.64 3.43 -2.18
C GLY A 13 -21.00 2.74 -2.08
N ALA A 14 -21.52 2.51 -0.87
CA ALA A 14 -22.90 2.04 -0.66
C ALA A 14 -23.97 2.94 -1.34
N GLN A 15 -23.74 4.26 -1.44
CA GLN A 15 -24.63 5.17 -2.17
C GLN A 15 -24.59 4.99 -3.69
N HIS A 16 -23.56 4.30 -4.19
CA HIS A 16 -23.28 4.09 -5.61
C HIS A 16 -23.38 2.62 -6.03
N GLY A 17 -23.75 1.72 -5.12
CA GLY A 17 -23.91 0.29 -5.40
C GLY A 17 -22.68 -0.58 -5.13
N SER A 18 -21.64 -0.01 -4.53
CA SER A 18 -20.38 -0.67 -4.16
C SER A 18 -20.12 -0.53 -2.66
N PRO A 19 -20.90 -1.21 -1.79
CA PRO A 19 -20.78 -1.10 -0.34
C PRO A 19 -19.40 -1.50 0.21
N GLU A 20 -18.63 -2.28 -0.53
CA GLU A 20 -17.23 -2.65 -0.27
C GLU A 20 -16.24 -1.49 -0.43
N GLN A 21 -16.64 -0.39 -1.09
CA GLN A 21 -15.79 0.77 -1.36
C GLN A 21 -16.19 1.96 -0.48
N MET A 22 -15.98 1.87 0.84
CA MET A 22 -16.37 2.93 1.77
C MET A 22 -15.33 4.05 1.89
N TYR A 23 -14.06 3.67 1.87
CA TYR A 23 -12.92 4.57 1.91
C TYR A 23 -12.01 4.32 0.72
N GLN A 24 -11.46 5.38 0.15
CA GLN A 24 -10.39 5.33 -0.84
C GLN A 24 -9.08 5.72 -0.16
N VAL A 25 -8.03 4.93 -0.39
CA VAL A 25 -6.66 5.25 0.00
C VAL A 25 -5.84 5.39 -1.28
N PHE A 26 -5.27 6.58 -1.45
CA PHE A 26 -4.53 6.94 -2.64
C PHE A 26 -3.10 7.35 -2.28
N ALA A 27 -2.13 6.93 -3.08
CA ALA A 27 -0.80 7.53 -3.03
C ALA A 27 -0.15 7.54 -4.41
N ASP A 28 0.45 8.68 -4.75
CA ASP A 28 1.23 8.83 -5.97
C ASP A 28 2.70 9.02 -5.62
N PHE A 29 3.51 8.02 -5.97
CA PHE A 29 4.96 8.07 -5.75
C PHE A 29 5.70 8.66 -6.96
N SER A 30 5.00 9.04 -8.03
CA SER A 30 5.54 9.69 -9.22
C SER A 30 6.28 11.03 -8.99
N PRO A 31 5.93 11.87 -7.99
CA PRO A 31 6.58 13.16 -7.78
C PRO A 31 8.07 13.06 -7.40
N PRO A 32 8.90 14.06 -7.76
CA PRO A 32 10.34 14.06 -7.47
C PRO A 32 10.69 14.01 -5.98
N GLU A 33 9.86 14.57 -5.10
CA GLU A 33 10.03 14.54 -3.65
C GLU A 33 10.02 13.13 -3.05
N LEU A 34 9.41 12.17 -3.74
CA LEU A 34 9.36 10.76 -3.34
C LEU A 34 10.38 9.89 -4.13
N ALA A 35 11.35 10.51 -4.81
CA ALA A 35 12.36 9.80 -5.60
C ALA A 35 13.15 8.76 -4.79
N THR A 36 13.35 8.97 -3.49
CA THR A 36 14.03 7.99 -2.63
C THR A 36 13.21 6.70 -2.48
N TYR A 37 11.89 6.79 -2.37
CA TYR A 37 11.02 5.61 -2.36
C TYR A 37 11.07 4.88 -3.69
N LYS A 38 10.96 5.60 -4.82
CA LYS A 38 11.09 4.99 -6.14
C LYS A 38 12.42 4.25 -6.30
N ALA A 39 13.52 4.87 -5.90
CA ALA A 39 14.85 4.26 -6.00
C ALA A 39 14.95 3.00 -5.12
N LEU A 40 14.36 3.02 -3.92
CA LEU A 40 14.29 1.87 -3.04
C LEU A 40 13.48 0.74 -3.69
N PHE A 41 12.29 1.05 -4.17
CA PHE A 41 11.42 0.12 -4.85
C PHE A 41 12.05 -0.53 -6.08
N GLN A 42 12.69 0.27 -6.95
CA GLN A 42 13.43 -0.22 -8.12
C GLN A 42 14.65 -1.08 -7.76
N LYS A 43 15.29 -0.84 -6.61
CA LYS A 43 16.40 -1.67 -6.12
C LYS A 43 15.94 -3.10 -5.81
N TYR A 44 14.67 -3.26 -5.41
CA TYR A 44 14.09 -4.52 -4.98
C TYR A 44 13.14 -5.15 -6.01
N SER A 45 12.80 -4.46 -7.11
CA SER A 45 12.07 -5.08 -8.22
C SER A 45 12.95 -6.07 -9.00
N SER A 46 12.34 -7.13 -9.54
CA SER A 46 13.01 -8.07 -10.44
C SER A 46 13.49 -7.35 -11.69
N ALA A 47 14.68 -7.73 -12.19
CA ALA A 47 15.22 -7.14 -13.41
C ALA A 47 14.30 -7.44 -14.60
N GLY A 48 13.52 -6.44 -15.02
CA GLY A 48 12.59 -6.54 -16.15
C GLY A 48 11.13 -6.29 -15.79
N ASP A 49 10.77 -6.27 -14.50
CA ASP A 49 9.40 -5.97 -14.06
C ASP A 49 9.30 -4.51 -13.60
N ASP A 50 8.20 -3.87 -14.01
CA ASP A 50 7.83 -2.55 -13.49
C ASP A 50 7.40 -2.70 -12.03
N PHE A 51 7.83 -1.76 -11.20
CA PHE A 51 7.47 -1.72 -9.80
C PHE A 51 5.97 -1.50 -9.62
N SER A 52 5.33 -2.30 -8.77
CA SER A 52 3.93 -2.13 -8.36
C SER A 52 3.83 -1.72 -6.89
N LEU A 53 3.31 -0.51 -6.66
CA LEU A 53 3.04 -0.03 -5.31
C LEU A 53 1.91 -0.82 -4.64
N VAL A 54 0.98 -1.36 -5.44
CA VAL A 54 -0.06 -2.29 -5.01
C VAL A 54 0.57 -3.56 -4.44
N GLU A 55 1.49 -4.21 -5.17
CA GLU A 55 2.13 -5.44 -4.69
C GLU A 55 2.88 -5.23 -3.38
N VAL A 56 3.63 -4.12 -3.26
CA VAL A 56 4.34 -3.82 -2.00
C VAL A 56 3.37 -3.59 -0.85
N THR A 57 2.30 -2.83 -1.09
CA THR A 57 1.31 -2.53 -0.06
C THR A 57 0.58 -3.79 0.36
N PHE A 58 0.15 -4.62 -0.59
CA PHE A 58 -0.46 -5.92 -0.36
C PHE A 58 0.44 -6.81 0.50
N LEU A 59 1.69 -7.03 0.08
CA LEU A 59 2.62 -7.92 0.80
C LEU A 59 2.94 -7.42 2.21
N LEU A 60 3.02 -6.10 2.38
CA LEU A 60 3.26 -5.51 3.70
C LEU A 60 2.07 -5.79 4.63
N ILE A 61 0.85 -5.61 4.15
CA ILE A 61 -0.36 -5.87 4.93
C ILE A 61 -0.52 -7.36 5.22
N ASP A 62 -0.46 -8.22 4.20
CA ASP A 62 -0.58 -9.68 4.31
C ASP A 62 0.41 -10.27 5.34
N PHE A 63 1.62 -9.69 5.43
CA PHE A 63 2.63 -10.15 6.38
C PHE A 63 2.36 -9.71 7.84
N ASN A 64 1.63 -8.62 8.05
CA ASN A 64 1.50 -7.99 9.38
C ASN A 64 0.14 -8.17 10.04
N THR A 65 -0.89 -8.51 9.27
CA THR A 65 -2.27 -8.59 9.76
C THR A 65 -2.95 -9.83 9.23
N ASP A 66 -3.66 -10.53 10.11
CA ASP A 66 -4.53 -11.63 9.68
C ASP A 66 -5.79 -11.03 9.02
N ASP A 67 -6.10 -11.46 7.81
CA ASP A 67 -7.35 -11.20 7.08
C ASP A 67 -7.64 -9.73 6.64
N LEU A 68 -6.80 -8.73 6.95
CA LEU A 68 -7.06 -7.33 6.51
C LEU A 68 -7.16 -7.19 4.99
N VAL A 69 -6.38 -7.99 4.25
CA VAL A 69 -6.41 -8.03 2.79
C VAL A 69 -7.81 -8.34 2.23
N ASP A 70 -8.61 -9.14 2.94
CA ASP A 70 -9.99 -9.48 2.50
C ASP A 70 -10.93 -8.26 2.53
N HIS A 71 -10.53 -7.19 3.21
CA HIS A 71 -11.25 -5.92 3.29
C HIS A 71 -10.73 -4.88 2.28
N MET A 72 -9.80 -5.26 1.41
CA MET A 72 -9.11 -4.36 0.47
C MET A 72 -9.44 -4.71 -0.97
N ASP A 73 -9.75 -3.70 -1.77
CA ASP A 73 -9.93 -3.82 -3.22
C ASP A 73 -8.90 -2.90 -3.90
N PHE A 74 -7.94 -3.49 -4.61
CA PHE A 74 -6.82 -2.75 -5.22
C PHE A 74 -7.06 -2.51 -6.71
N ASP A 75 -6.88 -1.27 -7.14
CA ASP A 75 -6.78 -0.91 -8.54
C ASP A 75 -5.29 -0.80 -8.93
N GLU A 76 -4.86 -1.61 -9.90
CA GLU A 76 -3.45 -1.73 -10.28
C GLU A 76 -2.99 -0.60 -11.20
N GLU A 77 -2.10 0.28 -10.72
CA GLU A 77 -1.54 1.37 -11.53
C GLU A 77 -0.06 1.72 -11.21
N GLY A 78 0.88 0.77 -11.32
CA GLY A 78 2.33 1.06 -11.31
C GLY A 78 2.83 1.80 -10.05
N PHE A 79 3.21 3.09 -10.19
CA PHE A 79 3.64 3.95 -9.06
C PHE A 79 2.49 4.58 -8.27
N LEU A 80 1.25 4.30 -8.67
CA LEU A 80 0.04 4.73 -8.00
C LEU A 80 -0.48 3.58 -7.16
N LEU A 81 -0.85 3.91 -5.94
CA LEU A 81 -1.73 3.10 -5.14
C LEU A 81 -3.11 3.75 -5.22
N ASP A 82 -4.07 3.01 -5.75
CA ASP A 82 -5.48 3.31 -5.56
C ASP A 82 -6.12 2.04 -5.00
N MET A 83 -6.67 2.15 -3.80
CA MET A 83 -7.29 1.01 -3.14
C MET A 83 -8.50 1.46 -2.32
N HIS A 84 -9.43 0.56 -2.15
CA HIS A 84 -10.66 0.77 -1.41
C HIS A 84 -10.73 -0.14 -0.19
N LEU A 85 -11.37 0.37 0.86
CA LEU A 85 -11.62 -0.34 2.12
C LEU A 85 -13.11 -0.30 2.47
N ASP A 86 -13.60 -1.39 3.04
CA ASP A 86 -15.03 -1.57 3.31
C ASP A 86 -15.52 -0.92 4.62
N SER A 87 -14.61 -0.51 5.51
CA SER A 87 -14.96 -0.10 6.86
C SER A 87 -13.93 0.83 7.51
N GLU A 88 -14.37 1.58 8.51
CA GLU A 88 -13.50 2.46 9.31
C GLU A 88 -12.48 1.65 10.12
N SER A 89 -12.86 0.45 10.59
CA SER A 89 -11.96 -0.47 11.30
C SER A 89 -10.81 -0.93 10.42
N ALA A 90 -11.10 -1.36 9.18
CA ALA A 90 -10.07 -1.78 8.24
C ALA A 90 -9.15 -0.62 7.87
N LEU A 91 -9.69 0.60 7.69
CA LEU A 91 -8.89 1.80 7.47
C LEU A 91 -7.95 2.13 8.64
N GLN A 92 -8.46 2.07 9.87
CA GLN A 92 -7.65 2.36 11.04
C GLN A 92 -6.52 1.34 11.19
N GLU A 93 -6.81 0.06 10.99
CA GLU A 93 -5.81 -1.00 11.02
C GLU A 93 -4.75 -0.83 9.90
N PHE A 94 -5.19 -0.55 8.68
CA PHE A 94 -4.28 -0.24 7.57
C PHE A 94 -3.32 0.89 7.93
N ILE A 95 -3.81 1.97 8.54
CA ILE A 95 -2.98 3.13 8.91
C ILE A 95 -2.00 2.78 10.02
N ASP A 96 -2.45 2.06 11.03
CA ASP A 96 -1.63 1.67 12.17
C ASP A 96 -0.48 0.74 11.75
N VAL A 97 -0.65 -0.01 10.65
CA VAL A 97 0.34 -0.93 10.11
C VAL A 97 1.21 -0.29 9.03
N ALA A 98 0.60 0.25 7.97
CA ALA A 98 1.33 0.74 6.81
C ALA A 98 2.07 2.05 7.09
N CYS A 99 1.43 3.01 7.75
CA CYS A 99 2.00 4.35 7.87
C CYS A 99 3.34 4.40 8.63
N PRO A 100 3.52 3.69 9.76
CA PRO A 100 4.82 3.65 10.44
C PRO A 100 5.94 3.12 9.54
N ILE A 101 5.67 2.02 8.81
CA ILE A 101 6.65 1.39 7.92
C ILE A 101 7.01 2.33 6.77
N PHE A 102 6.03 2.94 6.13
CA PHE A 102 6.30 3.89 5.04
C PHE A 102 7.00 5.17 5.53
N ARG A 103 6.87 5.57 6.79
CA ARG A 103 7.59 6.73 7.35
C ARG A 103 9.05 6.44 7.66
N ASP A 104 9.38 5.19 7.97
CA ASP A 104 10.74 4.77 8.25
C ASP A 104 11.35 4.06 7.03
N MET A 105 12.15 4.81 6.28
CA MET A 105 12.84 4.30 5.10
C MET A 105 13.71 3.06 5.37
N ALA A 106 14.30 2.95 6.57
CA ALA A 106 15.13 1.80 6.93
C ALA A 106 14.25 0.56 7.22
N GLU A 107 13.09 0.76 7.85
CA GLU A 107 12.11 -0.29 8.08
C GLU A 107 11.51 -0.78 6.76
N LEU A 108 11.09 0.14 5.88
CA LEU A 108 10.58 -0.18 4.55
C LEU A 108 11.60 -0.98 3.72
N GLU A 109 12.87 -0.56 3.73
CA GLU A 109 13.96 -1.30 3.08
C GLU A 109 14.14 -2.71 3.67
N SER A 110 14.06 -2.83 5.00
CA SER A 110 14.12 -4.13 5.66
C SER A 110 12.98 -5.05 5.21
N TYR A 111 11.75 -4.54 5.08
CA TYR A 111 10.61 -5.32 4.60
C TYR A 111 10.82 -5.81 3.16
N LEU A 112 11.14 -4.91 2.24
CA LEU A 112 11.37 -5.24 0.84
C LEU A 112 12.49 -6.29 0.67
N SER A 113 13.54 -6.20 1.48
CA SER A 113 14.64 -7.17 1.45
C SER A 113 14.23 -8.59 1.88
N ARG A 114 13.28 -8.71 2.80
CA ARG A 114 12.75 -9.99 3.27
C ARG A 114 11.79 -10.60 2.25
N SER A 115 10.86 -9.80 1.74
CA SER A 115 9.85 -10.27 0.77
C SER A 115 10.48 -10.71 -0.56
N THR A 116 11.48 -9.97 -1.05
CA THR A 116 12.23 -10.35 -2.27
C THR A 116 13.17 -11.54 -2.06
N GLY A 117 13.67 -11.74 -0.83
CA GLY A 117 14.44 -12.93 -0.46
C GLY A 117 13.60 -14.21 -0.41
N MET A 118 12.31 -14.09 -0.06
CA MET A 118 11.38 -15.22 0.02
C MET A 118 10.91 -15.71 -1.36
N ASN A 119 10.77 -14.81 -2.36
CA ASN A 119 10.42 -15.17 -3.75
C ASN A 119 11.54 -15.89 -4.53
N ARG A 120 12.65 -16.26 -3.87
CA ARG A 120 13.78 -17.01 -4.47
C ARG A 120 13.90 -18.46 -3.97
N LEU A 121 12.91 -19.00 -3.26
CA LEU A 121 12.88 -20.38 -2.77
C LEU A 121 11.84 -21.24 -3.49
#